data_AF-W2F1N1-F1
#
_entry.id   AF-W2F1N1-F1
#
_cell.length_a   1.000
_cell.length_b   1.000
_cell.length_c   1.000
_cell.angle_alpha   90.00
_cell.angle_beta   90.00
_cell.angle_gamma   90.00
#
_symmetry.space_group_name_H-M   'P 1'
#
loop_
_entity.id
_entity.type
_entity.pdbx_description
1 polymer ?
#
loop_
_entity_poly.entity_id
_entity_poly.type
_entity_poly.pdbx_seq_one_letter_code
_entity_poly.pdbx_strand_id
1 'polypeptide(L)'
;MRTACKHCGAPIEQQARRGRPKEYCPDGDCQAAAKREREMRRATPGLEGALARVEDLYERMEKGLAAAIEPLAQVLAEELSPAGVEAKLSAIQAEAHTSVAIARAEREQALEQVRLAREAAEEARREAEESRRRAEEAYTERDTAFADAETAREQALAALREAAGIERRARQETAAAVRRAEAAESAREQAVRELADRVDRAEAEAAET
;
A
#
# COMPACT_ATOMS: atom_id res chain seq x y z
N MET A 1 41.45 -53.80 28.97
CA MET A 1 40.50 -54.86 29.38
C MET A 1 41.00 -56.18 28.82
N ARG A 2 41.16 -57.23 29.65
CA ARG A 2 41.63 -58.54 29.18
C ARG A 2 40.43 -59.48 29.06
N THR A 3 40.31 -60.16 27.93
CA THR A 3 39.25 -61.15 27.69
C THR A 3 39.88 -62.51 27.36
N ALA A 4 39.25 -63.61 27.72
CA ALA A 4 39.77 -64.94 27.39
C ALA A 4 39.53 -65.30 25.90
N CYS A 5 40.47 -66.04 25.31
CA CYS A 5 40.32 -66.64 23.99
C CYS A 5 39.18 -67.66 23.99
N LYS A 6 38.26 -67.55 23.02
CA LYS A 6 37.10 -68.45 22.91
C LYS A 6 37.47 -69.93 22.64
N HIS A 7 38.70 -70.22 22.24
CA HIS A 7 39.14 -71.60 21.96
C HIS A 7 40.07 -72.16 23.04
N CYS A 8 41.14 -71.45 23.40
CA CYS A 8 42.15 -71.95 24.35
C CYS A 8 42.12 -71.29 25.73
N GLY A 9 41.23 -70.31 25.96
CA GLY A 9 41.11 -69.61 27.24
C GLY A 9 42.22 -68.60 27.57
N ALA A 10 43.28 -68.52 26.75
CA ALA A 10 44.40 -67.60 26.99
C ALA A 10 43.95 -66.12 27.06
N PRO A 11 44.56 -65.30 27.94
CA PRO A 11 44.20 -63.89 28.05
C PRO A 11 44.58 -63.11 26.77
N ILE A 12 43.61 -62.40 26.22
CA ILE A 12 43.76 -61.53 25.05
C ILE A 12 43.72 -60.08 25.53
N GLU A 13 44.71 -59.29 25.14
CA GLU A 13 44.71 -57.86 25.37
C GLU A 13 43.81 -57.16 24.35
N GLN A 14 42.72 -56.57 24.83
CA GLN A 14 41.84 -55.75 24.00
C GLN A 14 42.42 -54.35 23.86
N GLN A 15 42.57 -53.89 22.62
CA GLN A 15 42.89 -52.50 22.31
C GLN A 15 41.61 -51.67 22.28
N ALA A 16 41.62 -50.49 22.87
CA ALA A 16 40.50 -49.54 22.86
C ALA A 16 40.38 -48.81 21.50
N ARG A 17 40.33 -49.56 20.40
CA ARG A 17 40.18 -49.02 19.03
C ARG A 17 38.75 -49.25 18.52
N ARG A 18 38.28 -48.41 17.59
CA ARG A 18 37.04 -48.65 16.84
C ARG A 18 37.19 -49.94 16.02
N GLY A 19 36.37 -50.95 16.29
CA GLY A 19 36.39 -52.23 15.59
C GLY A 19 35.81 -53.38 16.41
N ARG A 20 35.69 -54.55 15.80
CA ARG A 20 35.21 -55.78 16.47
C ARG A 20 36.27 -56.26 17.48
N PRO A 21 35.90 -56.51 18.75
CA PRO A 21 36.81 -57.07 19.74
C PRO A 21 37.48 -58.37 19.27
N LYS A 22 38.73 -58.60 19.69
CA LYS A 22 39.46 -59.83 19.35
C LYS A 22 38.88 -60.99 20.16
N GLU A 23 38.35 -62.01 19.49
CA GLU A 23 37.76 -63.18 20.16
C GLU A 23 38.73 -64.36 20.32
N TYR A 24 39.82 -64.35 19.56
CA TYR A 24 40.82 -65.42 19.52
C TYR A 24 42.22 -64.82 19.68
N CYS A 25 43.18 -65.62 20.14
CA CYS A 25 44.57 -65.18 20.30
C CYS A 25 45.15 -64.74 18.94
N PRO A 26 45.86 -63.60 18.88
CA PRO A 26 46.43 -63.10 17.63
C PRO A 26 47.60 -63.95 17.13
N ASP A 27 48.35 -64.56 18.05
CA ASP A 27 49.61 -65.25 17.76
C ASP A 27 49.44 -66.76 17.52
N GLY A 28 48.21 -67.29 17.64
CA GLY A 28 47.91 -68.72 17.48
C GLY A 28 46.87 -69.01 16.40
N ASP A 29 46.79 -70.28 15.96
CA ASP A 29 45.82 -70.72 14.94
C ASP A 29 44.42 -71.00 15.52
N CYS A 30 44.16 -70.59 16.75
CA CYS A 30 42.91 -70.84 17.48
C CYS A 30 41.65 -70.43 16.72
N GLN A 31 41.70 -69.33 15.95
CA GLN A 31 40.59 -68.92 15.10
C GLN A 31 40.32 -69.92 13.97
N ALA A 32 41.39 -70.41 13.33
CA ALA A 32 41.31 -71.39 12.24
C ALA A 32 40.90 -72.77 12.77
N ALA A 33 41.46 -73.19 13.91
CA ALA A 33 41.07 -74.42 14.60
C ALA A 33 39.59 -74.42 14.98
N ALA A 34 39.11 -73.36 15.63
CA ALA A 34 37.70 -73.21 15.96
C ALA A 34 36.79 -73.14 14.72
N LYS A 35 37.26 -72.57 13.61
CA LYS A 35 36.52 -72.57 12.33
C LYS A 35 36.39 -74.00 11.78
N ARG A 36 37.50 -74.75 11.71
CA ARG A 36 37.53 -76.14 11.25
C ARG A 36 36.61 -77.03 12.10
N GLU A 37 36.65 -76.87 13.42
CA GLU A 37 35.80 -77.62 14.34
C GLU A 37 34.30 -77.35 14.09
N ARG A 38 33.90 -76.09 13.92
CA ARG A 38 32.51 -75.73 13.57
C ARG A 38 32.09 -76.29 12.21
N GLU A 39 32.98 -76.27 11.23
CA GLU A 39 32.72 -76.83 9.90
C GLU A 39 32.55 -78.35 9.96
N MET A 40 33.41 -79.04 10.71
CA MET A 40 33.27 -80.49 10.93
C MET A 40 31.95 -80.82 11.63
N ARG A 41 31.59 -80.12 12.73
CA ARG A 41 30.30 -80.33 13.42
C ARG A 41 29.09 -80.12 12.53
N ARG A 42 29.13 -79.12 11.63
CA ARG A 42 28.03 -78.88 10.65
C ARG A 42 27.99 -79.91 9.53
N ALA A 43 29.13 -80.51 9.19
CA ALA A 43 29.26 -81.53 8.16
C ALA A 43 28.98 -82.95 8.68
N THR A 44 28.93 -83.15 10.01
CA THR A 44 28.57 -84.43 10.64
C THR A 44 27.22 -84.93 10.08
N PRO A 45 27.17 -86.13 9.48
CA PRO A 45 25.91 -86.70 9.00
C PRO A 45 24.92 -86.95 10.13
N GLY A 46 23.62 -86.92 9.81
CA GLY A 46 22.56 -87.23 10.78
C GLY A 46 22.09 -86.04 11.62
N LEU A 47 21.47 -86.33 12.76
CA LEU A 47 20.78 -85.37 13.61
C LEU A 47 21.73 -84.31 14.20
N GLU A 48 22.94 -84.71 14.58
CA GLU A 48 23.91 -83.82 15.23
C GLU A 48 24.34 -82.66 14.33
N GLY A 49 24.68 -82.93 13.06
CA GLY A 49 25.02 -81.86 12.12
C GLY A 49 23.82 -81.03 11.69
N ALA A 50 22.61 -81.61 11.68
CA ALA A 50 21.39 -80.85 11.46
C ALA A 50 21.11 -79.86 12.61
N LEU A 51 21.27 -80.31 13.87
CA LEU A 51 21.14 -79.48 15.06
C LEU A 51 22.16 -78.33 15.05
N ALA A 52 23.43 -78.62 14.74
CA ALA A 52 24.49 -77.61 14.65
C ALA A 52 24.23 -76.51 13.59
N ARG A 53 23.52 -76.82 12.49
CA ARG A 53 23.12 -75.82 11.48
C ARG A 53 21.94 -74.96 11.96
N VAL A 54 20.98 -75.57 12.68
CA VAL A 54 19.84 -74.84 13.26
C VAL A 54 20.31 -73.89 14.36
N GLU A 55 21.25 -74.31 15.21
CA GLU A 55 21.87 -73.46 16.24
C GLU A 55 22.58 -72.24 15.63
N ASP A 56 23.38 -72.42 14.58
CA ASP A 56 24.04 -71.31 13.86
C ASP A 56 23.01 -70.37 13.21
N LEU A 57 21.91 -70.89 12.68
CA LEU A 57 20.82 -70.07 12.15
C LEU A 57 20.16 -69.24 13.26
N TYR A 58 19.83 -69.87 14.40
CA TYR A 58 19.25 -69.20 15.55
C TYR A 58 20.15 -68.09 16.08
N GLU A 59 21.45 -68.36 16.26
CA GLU A 59 22.41 -67.34 16.71
C GLU A 59 22.49 -66.15 15.74
N ARG A 60 22.40 -66.39 14.43
CA ARG A 60 22.39 -65.31 13.43
C ARG A 60 21.11 -64.50 13.48
N MET A 61 19.97 -65.17 13.64
CA MET A 61 18.68 -64.50 13.80
C MET A 61 18.65 -63.65 15.07
N GLU A 62 19.12 -64.17 16.20
CA GLU A 62 19.22 -63.45 17.46
C GLU A 62 20.13 -62.22 17.34
N LYS A 63 21.33 -62.38 16.76
CA LYS A 63 22.26 -61.26 16.53
C LYS A 63 21.67 -60.21 15.56
N GLY A 64 21.00 -60.65 14.50
CA GLY A 64 20.36 -59.77 13.53
C GLY A 64 19.20 -58.98 14.13
N LEU A 65 18.35 -59.64 14.93
CA LEU A 65 17.22 -59.01 15.61
C LEU A 65 17.70 -58.03 16.69
N ALA A 66 18.68 -58.41 17.49
CA ALA A 66 19.29 -57.52 18.48
C ALA A 66 19.91 -56.29 17.80
N ALA A 67 20.62 -56.46 16.68
CA ALA A 67 21.19 -55.35 15.93
C ALA A 67 20.12 -54.41 15.32
N ALA A 68 18.92 -54.91 15.02
CA ALA A 68 17.82 -54.10 14.52
C ALA A 68 17.06 -53.37 15.65
N ILE A 69 16.90 -54.00 16.81
CA ILE A 69 16.14 -53.44 17.94
C ILE A 69 16.98 -52.47 18.76
N GLU A 70 18.26 -52.75 18.97
CA GLU A 70 19.12 -51.95 19.85
C GLU A 70 19.14 -50.46 19.48
N PRO A 71 19.31 -50.05 18.20
CA PRO A 71 19.26 -48.63 17.84
C PRO A 71 17.90 -47.99 18.09
N LEU A 72 16.80 -48.73 17.86
CA LEU A 72 15.45 -48.25 18.11
C LEU A 72 15.23 -48.03 19.62
N ALA A 73 15.69 -48.98 20.45
CA ALA A 73 15.61 -48.88 21.89
C ALA A 73 16.43 -47.69 22.42
N GLN A 74 17.60 -47.43 21.85
CA GLN A 74 18.42 -46.26 22.19
C GLN A 74 17.73 -44.95 21.85
N VAL A 75 17.19 -44.80 20.64
CA VAL A 75 16.44 -43.60 20.26
C VAL A 75 15.22 -43.41 21.16
N LEU A 76 14.45 -44.48 21.41
CA LEU A 76 13.29 -44.40 22.32
C LEU A 76 13.70 -44.03 23.74
N ALA A 77 14.82 -44.54 24.24
CA ALA A 77 15.34 -44.20 25.56
C ALA A 77 15.78 -42.73 25.62
N GLU A 78 16.42 -42.20 24.57
CA GLU A 78 16.78 -40.78 24.48
C GLU A 78 15.53 -39.89 24.43
N GLU A 79 14.59 -40.20 23.54
CA GLU A 79 13.39 -39.42 23.27
C GLU A 79 12.34 -39.46 24.40
N LEU A 80 12.29 -40.56 25.16
CA LEU A 80 11.39 -40.75 26.30
C LEU A 80 12.10 -40.53 27.66
N SER A 81 13.41 -40.24 27.65
CA SER A 81 14.08 -39.81 28.87
C SER A 81 13.51 -38.47 29.33
N PRO A 82 13.57 -38.15 30.65
CA PRO A 82 13.17 -36.85 31.15
C PRO A 82 13.85 -35.69 30.39
N ALA A 83 15.15 -35.82 30.11
CA ALA A 83 15.91 -34.81 29.37
C ALA A 83 15.43 -34.65 27.91
N GLY A 84 15.12 -35.75 27.22
CA GLY A 84 14.59 -35.71 25.84
C GLY A 84 13.20 -35.08 25.79
N VAL A 85 12.32 -35.41 26.74
CA VAL A 85 11.00 -34.79 26.85
C VAL A 85 11.11 -33.30 27.17
N GLU A 86 11.96 -32.91 28.11
CA GLU A 86 12.20 -31.49 28.45
C GLU A 86 12.76 -30.70 27.25
N ALA A 87 13.67 -31.29 26.47
CA ALA A 87 14.19 -30.67 25.26
C ALA A 87 13.09 -30.43 24.22
N LYS A 88 12.19 -31.40 24.00
CA LYS A 88 11.04 -31.24 23.11
C LYS A 88 10.05 -30.18 23.60
N LEU A 89 9.72 -30.21 24.88
CA LEU A 89 8.83 -29.21 25.48
C LEU A 89 9.42 -27.81 25.34
N SER A 90 10.73 -27.66 25.57
CA SER A 90 11.43 -26.39 25.40
C SER A 90 11.43 -25.91 23.95
N ALA A 91 11.61 -26.81 22.98
CA ALA A 91 11.53 -26.48 21.57
C ALA A 91 10.12 -26.00 21.18
N ILE A 92 9.08 -26.72 21.59
CA ILE A 92 7.67 -26.34 21.34
C ILE A 92 7.34 -25.00 22.01
N GLN A 93 7.81 -24.79 23.24
CA GLN A 93 7.62 -23.51 23.94
C GLN A 93 8.31 -22.38 23.20
N ALA A 94 9.54 -22.57 22.72
CA ALA A 94 10.24 -21.58 21.93
C ALA A 94 9.49 -21.23 20.64
N GLU A 95 9.03 -22.23 19.89
CA GLU A 95 8.21 -22.04 18.68
C GLU A 95 6.90 -21.29 18.97
N ALA A 96 6.23 -21.63 20.08
CA ALA A 96 5.03 -20.95 20.52
C ALA A 96 5.31 -19.48 20.90
N HIS A 97 6.40 -19.22 21.62
CA HIS A 97 6.82 -17.86 21.97
C HIS A 97 7.15 -17.03 20.72
N THR A 98 7.86 -17.60 19.75
CA THR A 98 8.14 -16.95 18.47
C THR A 98 6.84 -16.66 17.71
N SER A 99 5.92 -17.62 17.64
CA SER A 99 4.63 -17.45 16.95
C SER A 99 3.79 -16.32 17.59
N VAL A 100 3.75 -16.26 18.92
CA VAL A 100 3.05 -15.19 19.64
C VAL A 100 3.74 -13.84 19.45
N ALA A 101 5.07 -13.79 19.43
CA ALA A 101 5.82 -12.56 19.18
C ALA A 101 5.54 -12.01 17.77
N ILE A 102 5.51 -12.86 16.75
CA ILE A 102 5.16 -12.49 15.37
C ILE A 102 3.72 -11.94 15.34
N ALA A 103 2.75 -12.67 15.90
CA ALA A 103 1.35 -12.23 15.90
C ALA A 103 1.15 -10.89 16.63
N ARG A 104 1.93 -10.61 17.69
CA ARG A 104 1.91 -9.31 18.38
C ARG A 104 2.49 -8.20 17.50
N ALA A 105 3.63 -8.45 16.85
CA ALA A 105 4.24 -7.49 15.94
C ALA A 105 3.30 -7.16 14.76
N GLU A 106 2.67 -8.17 14.16
CA GLU A 106 1.69 -7.98 13.07
C GLU A 106 0.47 -7.18 13.54
N ARG A 107 -0.03 -7.46 14.75
CA ARG A 107 -1.12 -6.69 15.35
C ARG A 107 -0.73 -5.23 15.56
N GLU A 108 0.46 -4.95 16.09
CA GLU A 108 0.95 -3.60 16.30
C GLU A 108 1.10 -2.84 14.98
N GLN A 109 1.66 -3.50 13.96
CA GLN A 109 1.73 -2.95 12.61
C GLN A 109 0.34 -2.64 12.05
N ALA A 110 -0.63 -3.55 12.19
CA ALA A 110 -2.00 -3.33 11.72
C ALA A 110 -2.68 -2.15 12.43
N LEU A 111 -2.48 -2.01 13.75
CA LEU A 111 -3.01 -0.87 14.52
C LEU A 111 -2.39 0.46 14.07
N GLU A 112 -1.09 0.46 13.79
CA GLU A 112 -0.40 1.64 13.27
C GLU A 112 -0.89 2.03 11.88
N GLN A 113 -1.09 1.07 10.98
CA GLN A 113 -1.69 1.32 9.66
C GLN A 113 -3.10 1.91 9.77
N VAL A 114 -3.92 1.41 10.69
CA VAL A 114 -5.26 1.97 10.96
C VAL A 114 -5.17 3.40 11.49
N ARG A 115 -4.21 3.69 12.37
CA ARG A 115 -3.98 5.05 12.90
C ARG A 115 -3.64 6.02 11.77
N LEU A 116 -2.65 5.67 10.95
CA LEU A 116 -2.22 6.49 9.80
C LEU A 116 -3.36 6.68 8.79
N ALA A 117 -4.12 5.62 8.49
CA ALA A 117 -5.26 5.72 7.59
C ALA A 117 -6.37 6.64 8.12
N ARG A 118 -6.60 6.66 9.44
CA ARG A 118 -7.56 7.58 10.06
C ARG A 118 -7.08 9.03 9.99
N GLU A 119 -5.82 9.28 10.29
CA GLU A 119 -5.22 10.62 10.20
C GLU A 119 -5.30 11.17 8.77
N ALA A 120 -4.92 10.36 7.78
CA ALA A 120 -5.03 10.74 6.37
C ALA A 120 -6.49 10.99 5.94
N ALA A 121 -7.44 10.18 6.43
CA ALA A 121 -8.85 10.37 6.13
C ALA A 121 -9.43 11.64 6.78
N GLU A 122 -8.99 12.01 7.99
CA GLU A 122 -9.37 13.25 8.65
C GLU A 122 -8.79 14.47 7.94
N GLU A 123 -7.53 14.41 7.53
CA GLU A 123 -6.88 15.47 6.75
C GLU A 123 -7.60 15.68 5.41
N ALA A 124 -7.84 14.61 4.65
CA ALA A 124 -8.57 14.68 3.38
C ALA A 124 -9.99 15.27 3.55
N ARG A 125 -10.67 14.98 4.68
CA ARG A 125 -11.97 15.60 4.98
C ARG A 125 -11.86 17.09 5.23
N ARG A 126 -10.86 17.53 6.00
CA ARG A 126 -10.61 18.96 6.25
C ARG A 126 -10.30 19.71 4.96
N GLU A 127 -9.44 19.15 4.12
CA GLU A 127 -9.12 19.73 2.81
C GLU A 127 -10.36 19.81 1.90
N ALA A 128 -11.22 18.79 1.90
CA ALA A 128 -12.45 18.79 1.13
C ALA A 128 -13.49 19.80 1.66
N GLU A 129 -13.57 20.00 2.97
CA GLU A 129 -14.40 21.04 3.59
C GLU A 129 -13.89 22.44 3.26
N GLU A 130 -12.58 22.67 3.37
CA GLU A 130 -11.97 23.94 3.01
C GLU A 130 -12.16 24.26 1.52
N SER A 131 -11.95 23.27 0.64
CA SER A 131 -12.15 23.42 -0.79
C SER A 131 -13.60 23.76 -1.13
N ARG A 132 -14.57 23.13 -0.44
CA ARG A 132 -16.01 23.46 -0.58
C ARG A 132 -16.30 24.89 -0.13
N ARG A 133 -15.78 25.31 1.02
CA ARG A 133 -15.96 26.68 1.52
C ARG A 133 -15.40 27.70 0.53
N ARG A 134 -14.19 27.49 0.02
CA ARG A 134 -13.58 28.38 -1.00
C ARG A 134 -14.41 28.44 -2.28
N ALA A 135 -15.00 27.32 -2.70
CA ALA A 135 -15.88 27.30 -3.87
C ALA A 135 -17.17 28.09 -3.61
N GLU A 136 -17.80 27.94 -2.45
CA GLU A 136 -18.99 28.70 -2.05
C GLU A 136 -18.72 30.21 -1.97
N GLU A 137 -17.58 30.60 -1.39
CA GLU A 137 -17.09 31.98 -1.36
C GLU A 137 -16.94 32.53 -2.79
N ALA A 138 -16.24 31.79 -3.67
CA ALA A 138 -16.06 32.20 -5.07
C ALA A 138 -17.39 32.31 -5.84
N TYR A 139 -18.35 31.42 -5.59
CA TYR A 139 -19.69 31.54 -6.18
C TYR A 139 -20.43 32.77 -5.68
N THR A 140 -20.34 33.07 -4.39
CA THR A 140 -20.96 34.26 -3.80
C THR A 140 -20.35 35.53 -4.39
N GLU A 141 -19.02 35.61 -4.46
CA GLU A 141 -18.30 36.74 -5.07
C GLU A 141 -18.70 36.93 -6.54
N ARG A 142 -18.76 35.84 -7.30
CA ARG A 142 -19.23 35.85 -8.69
C ARG A 142 -20.64 36.42 -8.80
N ASP A 143 -21.56 35.98 -7.96
CA ASP A 143 -22.96 36.42 -8.00
C ASP A 143 -23.09 37.89 -7.62
N THR A 144 -22.30 38.37 -6.65
CA THR A 144 -22.21 39.80 -6.34
C THR A 144 -21.67 40.61 -7.51
N ALA A 145 -20.60 40.14 -8.15
CA ALA A 145 -20.02 40.82 -9.31
C ALA A 145 -21.01 40.89 -10.49
N PHE A 146 -21.82 39.85 -10.70
CA PHE A 146 -22.88 39.87 -11.71
C PHE A 146 -23.98 40.88 -11.37
N ALA A 147 -24.42 40.95 -10.12
CA ALA A 147 -25.42 41.93 -9.69
C ALA A 147 -24.92 43.37 -9.84
N ASP A 148 -23.67 43.62 -9.49
CA ASP A 148 -23.02 44.92 -9.65
C ASP A 148 -22.89 45.29 -11.13
N ALA A 149 -22.51 44.33 -11.99
CA ALA A 149 -22.39 44.55 -13.43
C ALA A 149 -23.75 44.88 -14.08
N GLU A 150 -24.83 44.19 -13.70
CA GLU A 150 -26.18 44.50 -14.18
C GLU A 150 -26.64 45.88 -13.68
N THR A 151 -26.40 46.22 -12.42
CA THR A 151 -26.70 47.55 -11.88
C THR A 151 -25.94 48.65 -12.64
N ALA A 152 -24.65 48.47 -12.88
CA ALA A 152 -23.83 49.41 -13.64
C ALA A 152 -24.32 49.55 -15.08
N ARG A 153 -24.76 48.46 -15.71
CA ARG A 153 -25.35 48.46 -17.05
C ARG A 153 -26.66 49.24 -17.09
N GLU A 154 -27.55 49.04 -16.12
CA GLU A 154 -28.81 49.77 -16.02
C GLU A 154 -28.58 51.27 -15.83
N GLN A 155 -27.63 51.65 -14.96
CA GLN A 155 -27.23 53.04 -14.76
C GLN A 155 -26.66 53.66 -16.04
N ALA A 156 -25.79 52.94 -16.76
CA ALA A 156 -25.24 53.41 -18.03
C ALA A 156 -26.34 53.62 -19.09
N LEU A 157 -27.31 52.71 -19.18
CA LEU A 157 -28.46 52.85 -20.09
C LEU A 157 -29.36 54.02 -19.71
N ALA A 158 -29.58 54.25 -18.41
CA ALA A 158 -30.33 55.40 -17.92
C ALA A 158 -29.63 56.73 -18.29
N ALA A 159 -28.32 56.82 -18.04
CA ALA A 159 -27.51 57.99 -18.40
C ALA A 159 -27.53 58.26 -19.91
N LEU A 160 -27.44 57.22 -20.75
CA LEU A 160 -27.55 57.36 -22.21
C LEU A 160 -28.92 57.88 -22.65
N ARG A 161 -30.01 57.40 -22.02
CA ARG A 161 -31.38 57.88 -22.32
C ARG A 161 -31.56 59.34 -21.91
N GLU A 162 -31.01 59.72 -20.76
CA GLU A 162 -31.03 61.10 -20.28
C GLU A 162 -30.24 62.02 -21.22
N ALA A 163 -29.01 61.65 -21.57
CA ALA A 163 -28.18 62.38 -22.52
C ALA A 163 -28.88 62.58 -23.87
N ALA A 164 -29.49 61.52 -24.41
CA ALA A 164 -30.27 61.60 -25.65
C ALA A 164 -31.51 62.51 -25.50
N GLY A 165 -32.12 62.55 -24.31
CA GLY A 165 -33.21 63.46 -23.98
C GLY A 165 -32.78 64.93 -23.96
N ILE A 166 -31.65 65.23 -23.32
CA ILE A 166 -31.04 66.56 -23.31
C ILE A 166 -30.68 67.00 -24.73
N GLU A 167 -30.03 66.14 -25.51
CA GLU A 167 -29.66 66.43 -26.88
C GLU A 167 -30.89 66.77 -27.75
N ARG A 168 -31.98 66.00 -27.63
CA ARG A 168 -33.23 66.31 -28.35
C ARG A 168 -33.80 67.67 -27.96
N ARG A 169 -33.82 68.01 -26.67
CA ARG A 169 -34.29 69.32 -26.20
C ARG A 169 -33.42 70.46 -26.73
N ALA A 170 -32.11 70.32 -26.63
CA ALA A 170 -31.16 71.30 -27.16
C ALA A 170 -31.38 71.52 -28.67
N ARG A 171 -31.52 70.45 -29.46
CA ARG A 171 -31.82 70.56 -30.91
C ARG A 171 -33.15 71.27 -31.18
N GLN A 172 -34.20 70.99 -30.40
CA GLN A 172 -35.51 71.65 -30.54
C GLN A 172 -35.43 73.14 -30.21
N GLU A 173 -34.71 73.51 -29.14
CA GLU A 173 -34.48 74.89 -28.74
C GLU A 173 -33.67 75.66 -29.78
N THR A 174 -32.60 75.06 -30.31
CA THR A 174 -31.82 75.65 -31.41
C THR A 174 -32.70 75.85 -32.64
N ALA A 175 -33.48 74.84 -33.05
CA ALA A 175 -34.37 74.97 -34.20
C ALA A 175 -35.46 76.04 -33.99
N ALA A 176 -35.98 76.18 -32.77
CA ALA A 176 -36.95 77.23 -32.43
C ALA A 176 -36.31 78.62 -32.40
N ALA A 177 -35.06 78.74 -31.94
CA ALA A 177 -34.30 79.98 -31.98
C ALA A 177 -34.02 80.42 -33.44
N VAL A 178 -33.62 79.48 -34.31
CA VAL A 178 -33.43 79.73 -35.76
C VAL A 178 -34.73 80.24 -36.39
N ARG A 179 -35.86 79.55 -36.19
CA ARG A 179 -37.16 80.00 -36.73
C ARG A 179 -37.57 81.39 -36.24
N ARG A 180 -37.31 81.71 -34.98
CA ARG A 180 -37.58 83.06 -34.43
C ARG A 180 -36.68 84.12 -35.06
N ALA A 181 -35.41 83.81 -35.28
CA ALA A 181 -34.48 84.70 -35.96
C ALA A 181 -34.90 84.96 -37.41
N GLU A 182 -35.23 83.91 -38.17
CA GLU A 182 -35.74 84.01 -39.55
C GLU A 182 -37.02 84.85 -39.63
N ALA A 183 -37.97 84.63 -38.71
CA ALA A 183 -39.21 85.43 -38.65
C ALA A 183 -38.94 86.91 -38.33
N ALA A 184 -38.02 87.20 -37.41
CA ALA A 184 -37.63 88.57 -37.07
C ALA A 184 -36.90 89.26 -38.24
N GLU A 185 -36.05 88.53 -38.97
CA GLU A 185 -35.40 89.04 -40.17
C GLU A 185 -36.41 89.34 -41.29
N SER A 186 -37.36 88.43 -41.54
CA SER A 186 -38.44 88.66 -42.51
C SER A 186 -39.31 89.87 -42.14
N ALA A 187 -39.69 90.00 -40.86
CA ALA A 187 -40.45 91.16 -40.38
C ALA A 187 -39.67 92.47 -40.53
N ARG A 188 -38.35 92.45 -40.27
CA ARG A 188 -37.48 93.60 -40.53
C ARG A 188 -37.45 93.95 -42.01
N GLU A 189 -37.28 92.98 -42.91
CA GLU A 189 -37.30 93.22 -44.35
C GLU A 189 -38.64 93.78 -44.85
N GLN A 190 -39.75 93.31 -44.28
CA GLN A 190 -41.08 93.86 -44.57
C GLN A 190 -41.20 95.31 -44.08
N ALA A 191 -40.81 95.59 -42.84
CA ALA A 191 -40.83 96.95 -42.30
C ALA A 191 -39.93 97.91 -43.09
N VAL A 192 -38.75 97.46 -43.56
CA VAL A 192 -37.87 98.25 -44.43
C VAL A 192 -38.54 98.54 -45.77
N ARG A 193 -39.20 97.55 -46.39
CA ARG A 193 -39.97 97.74 -47.62
C ARG A 193 -41.13 98.71 -47.44
N GLU A 194 -41.93 98.55 -46.39
CA GLU A 194 -43.03 99.47 -46.07
C GLU A 194 -42.54 100.89 -45.80
N LEU A 195 -41.39 101.05 -45.13
CA LEU A 195 -40.79 102.36 -44.90
C LEU A 195 -40.32 103.00 -46.21
N ALA A 196 -39.67 102.24 -47.09
CA ALA A 196 -39.29 102.69 -48.42
C ALA A 196 -40.52 103.14 -49.22
N ASP A 197 -41.58 102.32 -49.27
CA ASP A 197 -42.83 102.67 -49.95
C ASP A 197 -43.49 103.95 -49.37
N ARG A 198 -43.35 104.20 -48.06
CA ARG A 198 -43.86 105.42 -47.41
C ARG A 198 -42.99 106.63 -47.72
N VAL A 199 -41.68 106.47 -47.80
CA VAL A 199 -40.75 107.53 -48.22
C VAL A 199 -41.03 107.89 -49.68
N ASP A 200 -41.13 106.90 -50.58
CA ASP A 200 -41.45 107.12 -51.98
C ASP A 200 -42.78 107.87 -52.16
N ARG A 201 -43.81 107.52 -51.37
CA ARG A 201 -45.09 108.25 -51.34
C ARG A 201 -44.95 109.68 -50.82
N ALA A 202 -44.19 109.89 -49.74
CA ALA A 202 -43.96 111.22 -49.20
C ALA A 202 -43.13 112.11 -50.15
N GLU A 203 -42.17 111.53 -50.88
CA GLU A 203 -41.41 112.21 -51.93
C GLU A 203 -42.30 112.57 -53.13
N ALA A 204 -43.22 111.68 -53.52
CA ALA A 204 -44.20 111.96 -54.57
C ALA A 204 -45.19 113.08 -54.16
N GLU A 205 -45.68 113.06 -52.91
CA GLU A 205 -46.55 114.12 -52.36
C GLU A 205 -45.82 115.48 -52.24
N ALA A 206 -44.52 115.48 -51.92
CA ALA A 206 -43.70 116.69 -51.86
C ALA A 206 -43.33 117.26 -53.24
N ALA A 207 -43.41 116.46 -54.31
CA ALA A 207 -43.18 116.89 -55.69
C ALA A 207 -44.43 117.53 -56.34
N GLU A 208 -45.61 117.40 -55.73
CA GLU A 208 -46.88 117.95 -56.21
C GLU A 208 -47.28 119.30 -55.53
N THR A 209 -46.46 119.81 -54.60
CA THR A 209 -46.59 121.12 -53.94
C THR A 209 -45.54 122.12 -54.42
#